data_AF-A0AAE0KVQ2-F1
#
_entry.id   AF-A0AAE0KVQ2-F1
#
_cell.length_a   1.000
_cell.length_b   1.000
_cell.length_c   1.000
_cell.angle_alpha   90.00
_cell.angle_beta   90.00
_cell.angle_gamma   90.00
#
_symmetry.space_group_name_H-M   'P 1'
#
loop_
_entity.id
_entity.type
_entity.pdbx_description
1 polymer ?
#
loop_
_entity_poly.entity_id
_entity_poly.type
_entity_poly.pdbx_seq_one_letter_code
_entity_poly.pdbx_strand_id
1 'polypeptide(L)'
;MNTSSLVAPQRGAIVGKAGRLFRLFAFLVCLCPGVLLVLRTLGYSGVVDWVAIQLRSLVREASVRIFLGGRILEDPLLPVTLPGVKTWDDAEQKVGREIWEWWLDSLQFQESSPARPWIRSVFTREGFRESVDELFERLDSRSVGTLSSHDFQRFCSSICGDVRGILKKQQTKVSLLKQTRKEKLWIENNFDLIFPKEKPLDKKTFQSVFKLISLRRIACTLIKHMGVSRLRQGWSKPLVMDFRVNLGDGLPPFHLHSIAPGTKPAVLGMRLPEITEFPENSPK
;
A
#
# COMPACT_ATOMS: atom_id res chain seq x y z
N MET A 1 55.49 -24.63 35.84
CA MET A 1 54.11 -24.73 36.38
C MET A 1 53.14 -24.47 35.23
N ASN A 2 52.11 -25.31 35.16
CA ASN A 2 51.43 -25.74 33.93
C ASN A 2 50.40 -24.74 33.35
N THR A 3 50.32 -24.84 32.02
CA THR A 3 49.26 -24.46 31.09
C THR A 3 47.92 -25.16 31.37
N SER A 4 46.78 -24.49 31.12
CA SER A 4 45.55 -25.12 30.59
C SER A 4 44.56 -24.07 30.07
N SER A 5 44.40 -24.06 28.75
CA SER A 5 43.34 -23.43 27.97
C SER A 5 42.13 -24.38 27.87
N LEU A 6 40.92 -23.90 28.15
CA LEU A 6 39.67 -24.63 27.94
C LEU A 6 38.88 -24.05 26.76
N VAL A 7 38.71 -24.89 25.74
CA VAL A 7 37.96 -24.65 24.49
C VAL A 7 36.48 -24.98 24.71
N ALA A 8 35.57 -24.10 24.28
CA ALA A 8 34.12 -24.35 24.27
C ALA A 8 33.68 -24.98 22.92
N PRO A 9 32.69 -25.91 22.91
CA PRO A 9 32.28 -26.63 21.70
C PRO A 9 31.25 -25.86 20.86
N GLN A 10 31.40 -25.94 19.53
CA GLN A 10 30.48 -25.37 18.54
C GLN A 10 29.12 -26.10 18.48
N ARG A 11 28.01 -25.36 18.66
CA ARG A 11 26.62 -25.79 18.42
C ARG A 11 26.06 -25.21 17.10
N GLY A 12 26.67 -25.55 15.96
CA GLY A 12 26.33 -24.92 14.67
C GLY A 12 25.57 -25.77 13.63
N ALA A 13 25.54 -27.10 13.72
CA ALA A 13 25.25 -27.93 12.53
C ALA A 13 23.88 -28.64 12.50
N ILE A 14 23.11 -28.69 13.60
CA ILE A 14 21.91 -29.54 13.68
C ILE A 14 20.63 -28.82 13.20
N VAL A 15 20.61 -27.49 13.18
CA VAL A 15 19.41 -26.68 12.86
C VAL A 15 19.03 -26.72 11.36
N GLY A 16 19.98 -27.04 10.47
CA GLY A 16 19.75 -27.01 9.02
C GLY A 16 18.99 -28.21 8.42
N LYS A 17 19.07 -29.40 9.04
CA LYS A 17 18.42 -30.63 8.52
C LYS A 17 16.96 -30.76 8.96
N ALA A 18 16.65 -30.36 10.20
CA ALA A 18 15.28 -30.35 10.72
C ALA A 18 14.35 -29.45 9.89
N GLY A 19 14.83 -28.29 9.45
CA GLY A 19 14.04 -27.35 8.64
C GLY A 19 13.66 -27.86 7.24
N ARG A 20 14.42 -28.79 6.65
CA ARG A 20 14.11 -29.36 5.32
C ARG A 20 13.08 -30.48 5.39
N LEU A 21 13.22 -31.40 6.35
CA LEU A 21 12.19 -32.41 6.64
C LEU A 21 10.86 -31.76 7.04
N PHE A 22 10.92 -30.64 7.77
CA PHE A 22 9.75 -29.89 8.20
C PHE A 22 8.96 -29.26 7.05
N ARG A 23 9.65 -28.68 6.05
CA ARG A 23 8.99 -28.13 4.85
C ARG A 23 8.35 -29.21 3.99
N LEU A 24 8.97 -30.40 3.91
CA LEU A 24 8.39 -31.55 3.22
C LEU A 24 7.12 -32.05 3.93
N PHE A 25 7.13 -32.07 5.26
CA PHE A 25 5.99 -32.47 6.07
C PHE A 25 4.80 -31.51 5.93
N ALA A 26 5.04 -30.20 5.98
CA ALA A 26 3.99 -29.20 5.75
C ALA A 26 3.39 -29.28 4.33
N PHE A 27 4.21 -29.62 3.33
CA PHE A 27 3.76 -29.81 1.95
C PHE A 27 2.91 -31.08 1.78
N LEU A 28 3.30 -32.19 2.43
CA LEU A 28 2.54 -33.44 2.45
C LEU A 28 1.16 -33.29 3.13
N VAL A 29 1.08 -32.51 4.22
CA VAL A 29 -0.18 -32.20 4.91
C VAL A 29 -1.12 -31.37 4.04
N CYS A 30 -0.61 -30.53 3.14
CA CYS A 30 -1.44 -29.75 2.21
C CYS A 30 -2.01 -30.57 1.05
N LEU A 31 -1.38 -31.68 0.66
CA LEU A 31 -1.80 -32.50 -0.49
C LEU A 31 -2.87 -33.53 -0.14
N CYS A 32 -3.03 -33.89 1.13
CA CYS A 32 -3.95 -34.95 1.56
C CYS A 32 -4.85 -34.50 2.73
N PRO A 33 -6.09 -34.05 2.46
CA PRO A 33 -7.02 -33.59 3.49
C PRO A 33 -7.30 -34.62 4.61
N GLY A 34 -7.17 -35.92 4.29
CA GLY A 34 -7.36 -37.01 5.26
C GLY A 34 -6.33 -37.04 6.40
N VAL A 35 -5.14 -36.46 6.22
CA VAL A 35 -4.07 -36.46 7.24
C VAL A 35 -4.45 -35.62 8.46
N LEU A 36 -5.15 -34.49 8.25
CA LEU A 36 -5.63 -33.64 9.34
C LEU A 36 -6.72 -34.33 10.18
N LEU A 37 -7.55 -35.16 9.54
CA LEU A 37 -8.59 -35.94 10.23
C LEU A 37 -7.96 -37.02 11.13
N VAL A 38 -6.97 -37.74 10.60
CA VAL A 38 -6.23 -38.78 11.33
C VAL A 38 -5.47 -38.20 12.53
N LEU A 39 -4.79 -37.06 12.36
CA LEU A 39 -4.08 -36.38 13.46
C LEU A 39 -5.03 -35.91 14.57
N ARG A 40 -6.25 -35.50 14.19
CA ARG A 40 -7.29 -35.09 15.13
C ARG A 40 -7.85 -36.29 15.92
N THR A 41 -8.03 -37.43 15.27
CA THR A 41 -8.46 -38.67 15.95
C THR A 41 -7.39 -39.25 16.89
N LEU A 42 -6.10 -38.97 16.64
CA LEU A 42 -4.98 -39.44 17.46
C LEU A 42 -4.63 -38.49 18.63
N GLY A 43 -5.45 -37.49 18.92
CA GLY A 43 -5.27 -36.62 20.10
C GLY A 43 -4.24 -35.50 19.94
N TYR A 44 -3.71 -35.26 18.74
CA TYR A 44 -2.77 -34.18 18.45
C TYR A 44 -3.46 -32.84 18.15
N SER A 45 -4.45 -32.46 18.95
CA SER A 45 -5.24 -31.22 18.75
C SER A 45 -4.36 -29.97 18.70
N GLY A 46 -3.34 -29.89 19.56
CA GLY A 46 -2.40 -28.76 19.57
C GLY A 46 -1.58 -28.63 18.28
N VAL A 47 -1.27 -29.75 17.61
CA VAL A 47 -0.57 -29.73 16.31
C VAL A 47 -1.53 -29.33 15.21
N VAL A 48 -2.79 -29.78 15.25
CA VAL A 48 -3.83 -29.37 14.29
C VAL A 48 -4.14 -27.89 14.41
N ASP A 49 -4.26 -27.34 15.62
CA ASP A 49 -4.49 -25.92 15.85
C ASP A 49 -3.27 -25.08 15.43
N TRP A 50 -2.06 -25.56 15.72
CA TRP A 50 -0.84 -24.90 15.29
C TRP A 50 -0.66 -24.93 13.76
N VAL A 51 -0.97 -26.05 13.11
CA VAL A 51 -1.00 -26.19 11.65
C VAL A 51 -2.11 -25.36 11.04
N ALA A 52 -3.27 -25.23 11.69
CA ALA A 52 -4.35 -24.33 11.27
C ALA A 52 -3.96 -22.85 11.43
N ILE A 53 -3.20 -22.49 12.46
CA ILE A 53 -2.62 -21.14 12.64
C ILE A 53 -1.56 -20.87 11.57
N GLN A 54 -0.71 -21.85 11.24
CA GLN A 54 0.27 -21.73 10.17
C GLN A 54 -0.37 -21.75 8.77
N LEU A 55 -1.44 -22.51 8.57
CA LEU A 55 -2.25 -22.48 7.35
C LEU A 55 -3.01 -21.16 7.22
N ARG A 56 -3.54 -20.59 8.31
CA ARG A 56 -4.05 -19.20 8.31
C ARG A 56 -2.94 -18.19 8.04
N SER A 57 -1.71 -18.47 8.47
CA SER A 57 -0.51 -17.69 8.12
C SER A 57 -0.04 -17.89 6.67
N LEU A 58 -0.42 -18.98 6.01
CA LEU A 58 -0.17 -19.24 4.59
C LEU A 58 -1.31 -18.71 3.71
N VAL A 59 -2.57 -18.77 4.19
CA VAL A 59 -3.73 -18.12 3.56
C VAL A 59 -3.66 -16.58 3.70
N ARG A 60 -2.81 -16.07 4.60
CA ARG A 60 -2.30 -14.68 4.60
C ARG A 60 -1.51 -14.30 3.33
N GLU A 61 -1.31 -15.19 2.37
CA GLU A 61 -0.73 -14.88 1.04
C GLU A 61 -1.69 -14.14 0.10
N ALA A 62 -2.45 -13.19 0.64
CA ALA A 62 -3.07 -12.11 -0.11
C ALA A 62 -2.22 -10.83 -0.03
N SER A 63 -0.95 -10.90 0.36
CA SER A 63 -0.06 -9.73 0.35
C SER A 63 0.68 -9.65 -0.99
N VAL A 64 0.67 -8.49 -1.65
CA VAL A 64 1.60 -8.26 -2.75
C VAL A 64 3.00 -8.18 -2.14
N ARG A 65 3.81 -9.23 -2.33
CA ARG A 65 5.21 -9.22 -1.94
C ARG A 65 5.96 -8.24 -2.83
N ILE A 66 6.25 -7.05 -2.31
CA ILE A 66 7.12 -6.09 -3.00
C ILE A 66 8.56 -6.50 -2.69
N PHE A 67 9.27 -7.01 -3.70
CA PHE A 67 10.68 -7.36 -3.58
C PHE A 67 11.53 -6.09 -3.58
N LEU A 68 12.17 -5.80 -2.44
CA LEU A 68 12.97 -4.58 -2.23
C LEU A 68 14.35 -4.95 -1.70
N GLY A 69 15.34 -5.09 -2.59
CA GLY A 69 16.76 -5.18 -2.20
C GLY A 69 17.06 -6.21 -1.10
N GLY A 70 16.40 -7.39 -1.14
CA GLY A 70 16.62 -8.48 -0.18
C GLY A 70 15.69 -8.50 1.04
N ARG A 71 14.76 -7.55 1.21
CA ARG A 71 13.68 -7.63 2.22
C ARG A 71 12.30 -7.70 1.56
N ILE A 72 11.43 -8.56 2.08
CA ILE A 72 10.04 -8.68 1.65
C ILE A 72 9.22 -7.71 2.49
N LEU A 73 8.74 -6.62 1.88
CA LEU A 73 7.68 -5.81 2.49
C LEU A 73 6.36 -6.33 1.93
N GLU A 74 5.49 -6.77 2.83
CA GLU A 74 4.13 -7.17 2.49
C GLU A 74 3.28 -5.92 2.34
N ASP A 75 2.88 -5.59 1.11
CA ASP A 75 1.86 -4.56 0.86
C ASP A 75 0.50 -5.15 1.25
N PRO A 76 -0.11 -4.68 2.35
CA PRO A 76 -1.38 -5.22 2.79
C PRO A 76 -2.45 -4.87 1.74
N LEU A 77 -3.04 -5.91 1.14
CA LEU A 77 -4.19 -5.74 0.26
C LEU A 77 -5.42 -5.42 1.11
N LEU A 78 -5.68 -4.10 1.24
CA LEU A 78 -6.83 -3.50 1.94
C LEU A 78 -6.93 -3.87 3.44
N PRO A 79 -7.81 -3.18 4.21
CA PRO A 79 -7.85 -3.30 5.66
C PRO A 79 -8.32 -4.64 6.20
N VAL A 80 -8.83 -5.56 5.38
CA VAL A 80 -9.17 -6.94 5.80
C VAL A 80 -7.97 -7.74 6.30
N THR A 81 -6.75 -7.24 6.12
CA THR A 81 -5.56 -7.78 6.79
C THR A 81 -5.47 -7.41 8.28
N LEU A 82 -6.29 -6.47 8.77
CA LEU A 82 -6.34 -6.10 10.19
C LEU A 82 -6.97 -7.23 11.01
N PRO A 83 -6.29 -7.73 12.07
CA PRO A 83 -6.84 -8.81 12.89
C PRO A 83 -8.21 -8.46 13.46
N GLY A 84 -9.22 -9.29 13.24
CA GLY A 84 -10.57 -9.10 13.77
C GLY A 84 -11.43 -8.04 13.06
N VAL A 85 -10.94 -7.47 11.96
CA VAL A 85 -11.74 -6.62 11.06
C VAL A 85 -12.38 -7.49 9.99
N LYS A 86 -13.68 -7.30 9.74
CA LYS A 86 -14.43 -8.04 8.72
C LYS A 86 -14.82 -7.14 7.56
N THR A 87 -15.30 -5.93 7.86
CA THR A 87 -15.76 -4.96 6.87
C THR A 87 -14.87 -3.73 6.81
N TRP A 88 -15.04 -2.90 5.78
CA TRP A 88 -14.35 -1.62 5.67
C TRP A 88 -14.65 -0.69 6.86
N ASP A 89 -15.90 -0.59 7.27
CA ASP A 89 -16.32 0.25 8.40
C ASP A 89 -15.69 -0.21 9.72
N ASP A 90 -15.62 -1.53 9.95
CA ASP A 90 -14.96 -2.06 11.16
C ASP A 90 -13.48 -1.66 11.17
N ALA A 91 -12.87 -1.54 9.99
CA ALA A 91 -11.51 -1.07 9.85
C ALA A 91 -11.36 0.41 10.21
N GLU A 92 -12.23 1.27 9.68
CA GLU A 92 -12.23 2.70 10.00
C GLU A 92 -12.44 2.92 11.49
N GLN A 93 -13.43 2.24 12.07
CA GLN A 93 -13.73 2.33 13.50
C GLN A 93 -12.56 1.86 14.35
N LYS A 94 -11.93 0.73 13.98
CA LYS A 94 -10.79 0.18 14.72
C LYS A 94 -9.55 1.07 14.63
N VAL A 95 -9.31 1.65 13.46
CA VAL A 95 -8.14 2.51 13.23
C VAL A 95 -8.30 3.88 13.91
N GLY A 96 -9.53 4.41 14.00
CA GLY A 96 -9.82 5.69 14.65
C GLY A 96 -9.31 6.93 13.90
N ARG A 97 -8.88 6.75 12.64
CA ARG A 97 -8.38 7.79 11.71
C ARG A 97 -8.56 7.28 10.28
N GLU A 98 -8.20 8.10 9.29
CA GLU A 98 -8.32 7.67 7.89
C GLU A 98 -7.44 6.45 7.59
N ILE A 99 -8.01 5.45 6.90
CA ILE A 99 -7.35 4.15 6.64
C ILE A 99 -6.01 4.30 5.91
N TRP A 100 -5.88 5.28 5.02
CA TRP A 100 -4.64 5.50 4.29
C TRP A 100 -3.49 5.90 5.22
N GLU A 101 -3.77 6.55 6.35
CA GLU A 101 -2.74 6.89 7.36
C GLU A 101 -2.23 5.63 8.06
N TRP A 102 -3.15 4.74 8.44
CA TRP A 102 -2.79 3.43 8.99
C TRP A 102 -2.01 2.57 7.98
N TRP A 103 -2.38 2.65 6.69
CA TRP A 103 -1.64 1.93 5.65
C TRP A 103 -0.19 2.45 5.53
N LEU A 104 0.03 3.76 5.64
CA LEU A 104 1.39 4.32 5.70
C LEU A 104 2.16 3.85 6.94
N ASP A 105 1.51 3.75 8.11
CA ASP A 105 2.13 3.19 9.33
C ASP A 105 2.56 1.74 9.11
N SER A 106 1.74 0.95 8.42
CA SER A 106 2.05 -0.45 8.08
C SER A 106 3.26 -0.56 7.14
N LEU A 107 3.48 0.46 6.31
CA LEU A 107 4.70 0.63 5.52
C LEU A 107 5.85 1.29 6.30
N GLN A 108 5.73 1.48 7.61
CA GLN A 108 6.70 2.11 8.53
C GLN A 108 7.10 3.53 8.11
N PHE A 109 6.16 4.32 7.58
CA PHE A 109 6.34 5.75 7.45
C PHE A 109 6.16 6.40 8.81
N GLN A 110 7.16 7.18 9.23
CA GLN A 110 7.06 7.95 10.47
C GLN A 110 5.89 8.93 10.42
N GLU A 111 5.31 9.21 11.59
CA GLU A 111 4.25 10.19 11.75
C GLU A 111 4.73 11.61 11.39
N SER A 112 6.00 11.91 11.68
CA SER A 112 6.68 13.15 11.30
C SER A 112 7.04 13.23 9.82
N SER A 113 6.65 12.24 8.99
CA SER A 113 6.97 12.26 7.56
C SER A 113 6.29 13.45 6.89
N PRO A 114 7.04 14.35 6.22
CA PRO A 114 6.48 15.48 5.48
C PRO A 114 5.61 15.06 4.28
N ALA A 115 5.61 13.79 3.92
CA ALA A 115 4.66 13.25 2.95
C ALA A 115 3.22 13.29 3.48
N ARG A 116 2.98 13.10 4.80
CA ARG A 116 1.62 13.04 5.37
C ARG A 116 0.89 14.39 5.28
N PRO A 117 1.47 15.53 5.71
CA PRO A 117 0.83 16.83 5.54
C PRO A 117 0.51 17.14 4.08
N TRP A 118 1.40 16.77 3.15
CA TRP A 118 1.16 16.94 1.72
C TRP A 118 0.03 16.03 1.21
N ILE A 119 -0.05 14.75 1.61
CA ILE A 119 -1.16 13.87 1.22
C ILE A 119 -2.48 14.41 1.75
N ARG A 120 -2.51 14.87 3.01
CA ARG A 120 -3.70 15.52 3.60
C ARG A 120 -4.12 16.72 2.77
N SER A 121 -3.21 17.64 2.44
CA SER A 121 -3.56 18.84 1.66
C SER A 121 -4.11 18.52 0.28
N VAL A 122 -3.65 17.43 -0.35
CA VAL A 122 -4.19 16.95 -1.62
C VAL A 122 -5.62 16.45 -1.47
N PHE A 123 -5.92 15.67 -0.42
CA PHE A 123 -7.25 15.12 -0.18
C PHE A 123 -8.24 16.11 0.44
N THR A 124 -7.76 17.22 1.01
CA THR A 124 -8.60 18.31 1.55
C THR A 124 -8.68 19.52 0.62
N ARG A 125 -8.15 19.43 -0.60
CA ARG A 125 -8.26 20.50 -1.59
C ARG A 125 -9.72 20.75 -1.93
N GLU A 126 -10.07 22.02 -2.12
CA GLU A 126 -11.40 22.42 -2.61
C GLU A 126 -11.76 21.67 -3.91
N GLY A 127 -13.00 21.21 -4.01
CA GLY A 127 -13.49 20.45 -5.16
C GLY A 127 -13.05 18.98 -5.21
N PHE A 128 -12.16 18.52 -4.32
CA PHE A 128 -11.69 17.13 -4.34
C PHE A 128 -12.83 16.14 -4.06
N ARG A 129 -13.63 16.42 -3.03
CA ARG A 129 -14.73 15.54 -2.61
C ARG A 129 -15.77 15.46 -3.72
N GLU A 130 -16.17 16.60 -4.26
CA GLU A 130 -17.15 16.74 -5.33
C GLU A 130 -16.70 15.97 -6.57
N SER A 131 -15.42 16.11 -6.96
CA SER A 131 -14.85 15.38 -8.11
C SER A 131 -14.85 13.86 -7.90
N VAL A 132 -14.65 13.39 -6.67
CA VAL A 132 -14.71 11.95 -6.34
C VAL A 132 -16.16 11.46 -6.28
N ASP A 133 -17.10 12.29 -5.81
CA ASP A 133 -18.53 11.99 -5.82
C ASP A 133 -19.04 11.88 -7.28
N GLU A 134 -18.64 12.78 -8.18
CA GLU A 134 -18.95 12.69 -9.61
C GLU A 134 -18.37 11.41 -10.25
N LEU A 135 -17.15 11.02 -9.85
CA LEU A 135 -16.55 9.77 -10.31
C LEU A 135 -17.36 8.55 -9.82
N PHE A 136 -17.87 8.58 -8.59
CA PHE A 136 -18.74 7.54 -8.06
C PHE A 136 -20.02 7.41 -8.89
N GLU A 137 -20.71 8.51 -9.18
CA GLU A 137 -21.95 8.50 -9.97
C GLU A 137 -21.71 7.94 -11.39
N ARG A 138 -20.56 8.24 -11.99
CA ARG A 138 -20.17 7.66 -13.30
C ARG A 138 -19.90 6.17 -13.25
N LEU A 139 -19.40 5.66 -12.11
CA LEU A 139 -19.17 4.24 -11.90
C LEU A 139 -20.50 3.51 -11.62
N ASP A 140 -21.38 4.11 -10.82
CA ASP A 140 -22.73 3.63 -10.54
C ASP A 140 -23.69 3.94 -11.70
N SER A 141 -23.42 3.33 -12.85
CA SER A 141 -24.20 3.50 -14.08
C SER A 141 -25.69 3.17 -13.94
N ARG A 142 -26.08 2.45 -12.88
CA ARG A 142 -27.47 2.07 -12.59
C ARG A 142 -28.12 2.98 -11.53
N SER A 143 -27.36 3.93 -10.96
CA SER A 143 -27.78 4.85 -9.91
C SER A 143 -28.46 4.15 -8.73
N VAL A 144 -27.89 3.02 -8.31
CA VAL A 144 -28.40 2.21 -7.18
C VAL A 144 -27.91 2.76 -5.82
N GLY A 145 -26.93 3.67 -5.84
CA GLY A 145 -26.26 4.23 -4.68
C GLY A 145 -25.12 3.36 -4.14
N THR A 146 -24.76 2.28 -4.83
CA THR A 146 -23.73 1.33 -4.41
C THR A 146 -22.98 0.76 -5.61
N LEU A 147 -21.68 0.51 -5.46
CA LEU A 147 -20.85 -0.09 -6.51
C LEU A 147 -20.79 -1.60 -6.39
N SER A 148 -20.87 -2.29 -7.52
CA SER A 148 -20.60 -3.73 -7.60
C SER A 148 -19.09 -4.01 -7.66
N SER A 149 -18.71 -5.28 -7.45
CA SER A 149 -17.32 -5.74 -7.66
C SER A 149 -16.81 -5.41 -9.06
N HIS A 150 -17.67 -5.51 -10.07
CA HIS A 150 -17.34 -5.17 -11.46
C HIS A 150 -17.01 -3.67 -11.61
N ASP A 151 -17.84 -2.80 -11.05
CA ASP A 151 -17.64 -1.34 -11.13
C ASP A 151 -16.38 -0.93 -10.38
N PHE A 152 -16.13 -1.54 -9.22
CA PHE A 152 -14.90 -1.31 -8.46
C PHE A 152 -13.63 -1.80 -9.19
N GLN A 153 -13.69 -2.93 -9.89
CA GLN A 153 -12.60 -3.37 -10.75
C GLN A 153 -12.39 -2.46 -11.95
N ARG A 154 -13.47 -1.96 -12.56
CA ARG A 154 -13.40 -0.96 -13.63
C ARG A 154 -12.70 0.30 -13.13
N PHE A 155 -13.05 0.79 -11.94
CA PHE A 155 -12.33 1.88 -11.28
C PHE A 155 -10.83 1.59 -11.15
N CYS A 156 -10.47 0.45 -10.54
CA CYS A 156 -9.08 0.09 -10.28
C CYS A 156 -8.22 -0.08 -11.55
N SER A 157 -8.82 -0.61 -12.63
CA SER A 157 -8.15 -0.79 -13.94
C SER A 157 -8.04 0.50 -14.74
N SER A 158 -8.92 1.47 -14.48
CA SER A 158 -8.98 2.78 -15.15
C SER A 158 -7.98 3.80 -14.60
N ILE A 159 -7.32 3.48 -13.47
CA ILE A 159 -6.29 4.33 -12.88
C ILE A 159 -5.07 4.35 -13.80
N CYS A 160 -4.66 5.56 -14.17
CA CYS A 160 -3.47 5.82 -14.96
C CYS A 160 -2.82 7.13 -14.51
N GLY A 161 -1.62 7.41 -15.02
CA GLY A 161 -0.89 8.60 -14.60
C GLY A 161 0.60 8.40 -14.58
N ASP A 162 1.30 9.38 -14.01
CA ASP A 162 2.74 9.38 -13.92
C ASP A 162 3.28 10.19 -12.74
N VAL A 163 4.51 9.89 -12.37
CA VAL A 163 5.29 10.63 -11.40
C VAL A 163 6.62 11.04 -12.05
N ARG A 164 7.00 12.31 -11.90
CA ARG A 164 8.25 12.85 -12.45
C ARG A 164 8.89 13.88 -11.52
N GLY A 165 10.22 13.99 -11.55
CA GLY A 165 10.92 15.06 -10.81
C GLY A 165 10.98 16.36 -11.60
N ILE A 166 10.90 17.52 -10.93
CA ILE A 166 10.83 18.85 -11.58
C ILE A 166 12.13 19.27 -12.29
N LEU A 167 13.30 18.80 -11.86
CA LEU A 167 14.60 19.44 -12.17
C LEU A 167 15.61 18.59 -12.97
N LYS A 168 15.21 17.82 -13.98
CA LYS A 168 16.18 17.22 -14.94
C LYS A 168 15.74 17.42 -16.39
N LYS A 169 16.69 17.88 -17.23
CA LYS A 169 16.56 17.99 -18.70
C LYS A 169 16.17 16.67 -19.40
N GLN A 170 16.41 15.53 -18.75
CA GLN A 170 15.87 14.22 -19.13
C GLN A 170 14.80 13.83 -18.09
N GLN A 171 13.54 14.11 -18.40
CA GLN A 171 12.40 13.73 -17.56
C GLN A 171 12.21 12.22 -17.65
N THR A 172 12.75 11.44 -16.71
CA THR A 172 12.33 10.05 -16.54
C THR A 172 10.94 10.05 -15.91
N LYS A 173 9.94 10.17 -16.76
CA LYS A 173 8.52 10.02 -16.44
C LYS A 173 8.28 8.57 -16.05
N VAL A 174 7.83 8.33 -14.82
CA VAL A 174 7.50 6.99 -14.34
C VAL A 174 5.99 6.82 -14.38
N SER A 175 5.50 5.91 -15.22
CA SER A 175 4.06 5.63 -15.26
C SER A 175 3.60 4.93 -13.98
N LEU A 176 2.41 5.28 -13.50
CA LEU A 176 1.78 4.57 -12.39
C LEU A 176 1.63 3.09 -12.74
N LEU A 177 1.84 2.24 -11.74
CA LEU A 177 1.62 0.81 -11.89
C LEU A 177 0.18 0.53 -12.34
N LYS A 178 0.02 -0.46 -13.22
CA LYS A 178 -1.31 -0.94 -13.59
C LYS A 178 -1.84 -1.91 -12.55
N GLN A 179 -3.14 -2.11 -12.53
CA GLN A 179 -3.76 -3.19 -11.77
C GLN A 179 -3.15 -4.52 -12.20
N THR A 180 -2.74 -5.34 -11.23
CA THR A 180 -2.17 -6.67 -11.52
C THR A 180 -3.27 -7.73 -11.56
N ARG A 181 -3.02 -8.87 -12.24
CA ARG A 181 -3.95 -10.01 -12.23
C ARG A 181 -4.22 -10.53 -10.81
N LYS A 182 -3.20 -10.53 -9.94
CA LYS A 182 -3.33 -10.94 -8.53
C LYS A 182 -4.28 -10.02 -7.77
N GLU A 183 -4.13 -8.71 -7.97
CA GLU A 183 -5.03 -7.72 -7.37
C GLU A 183 -6.46 -7.86 -7.87
N LYS A 184 -6.65 -8.10 -9.18
CA LYS A 184 -7.98 -8.34 -9.75
C LYS A 184 -8.65 -9.56 -9.11
N LEU A 185 -7.98 -10.71 -9.11
CA LEU A 185 -8.48 -11.95 -8.48
C LEU A 185 -8.76 -11.77 -6.99
N TRP A 186 -7.90 -11.00 -6.31
CA TRP A 186 -8.12 -10.71 -4.90
C TRP A 186 -9.37 -9.89 -4.66
N ILE A 187 -9.63 -8.85 -5.48
CA ILE A 187 -10.86 -8.06 -5.40
C ILE A 187 -12.07 -8.97 -5.66
N GLU A 188 -12.03 -9.78 -6.72
CA GLU A 188 -13.11 -10.73 -7.05
C GLU A 188 -13.47 -11.64 -5.86
N ASN A 189 -12.46 -12.19 -5.18
CA ASN A 189 -12.66 -13.16 -4.11
C ASN A 189 -13.04 -12.54 -2.75
N ASN A 190 -12.80 -11.24 -2.54
CA ASN A 190 -12.95 -10.60 -1.22
C ASN A 190 -13.94 -9.43 -1.22
N PHE A 191 -14.44 -8.97 -2.37
CA PHE A 191 -15.31 -7.79 -2.45
C PHE A 191 -16.52 -7.89 -1.53
N ASP A 192 -17.29 -8.98 -1.62
CA ASP A 192 -18.51 -9.18 -0.81
C ASP A 192 -18.21 -9.39 0.68
N LEU A 193 -16.98 -9.77 1.03
CA LEU A 193 -16.54 -9.86 2.43
C LEU A 193 -16.24 -8.47 2.99
N ILE A 194 -15.61 -7.61 2.20
CA ILE A 194 -15.20 -6.25 2.60
C ILE A 194 -16.41 -5.30 2.61
N PHE A 195 -17.28 -5.45 1.61
CA PHE A 195 -18.46 -4.63 1.36
C PHE A 195 -19.72 -5.52 1.28
N PRO A 196 -20.14 -6.12 2.42
CA PRO A 196 -21.34 -6.95 2.44
C PRO A 196 -22.60 -6.11 2.18
N LYS A 197 -23.73 -6.76 1.93
CA LYS A 197 -24.98 -6.06 1.57
C LYS A 197 -25.45 -5.08 2.65
N GLU A 198 -25.15 -5.37 3.91
CA GLU A 198 -25.50 -4.53 5.06
C GLU A 198 -24.60 -3.29 5.16
N LYS A 199 -23.39 -3.34 4.58
CA LYS A 199 -22.39 -2.27 4.56
C LYS A 199 -21.74 -2.20 3.17
N PRO A 200 -22.50 -1.79 2.13
CA PRO A 200 -22.05 -1.85 0.75
C PRO A 200 -21.02 -0.76 0.46
N LEU A 201 -20.36 -0.85 -0.70
CA LEU A 201 -19.50 0.22 -1.21
C LEU A 201 -20.37 1.38 -1.73
N ASP A 202 -20.85 2.19 -0.80
CA ASP A 202 -21.62 3.41 -1.09
C ASP A 202 -20.69 4.61 -1.39
N LYS A 203 -21.29 5.75 -1.71
CA LYS A 203 -20.56 6.99 -2.04
C LYS A 203 -19.59 7.42 -0.94
N LYS A 204 -20.03 7.36 0.32
CA LYS A 204 -19.22 7.77 1.47
C LYS A 204 -18.02 6.83 1.66
N THR A 205 -18.25 5.52 1.60
CA THR A 205 -17.21 4.49 1.72
C THR A 205 -16.22 4.61 0.56
N PHE A 206 -16.73 4.87 -0.65
CA PHE A 206 -15.91 5.05 -1.84
C PHE A 206 -14.91 6.20 -1.71
N GLN A 207 -15.25 7.31 -1.05
CA GLN A 207 -14.29 8.39 -0.78
C GLN A 207 -13.04 7.90 -0.03
N SER A 208 -13.24 7.10 1.02
CA SER A 208 -12.14 6.55 1.82
C SER A 208 -11.33 5.51 1.03
N VAL A 209 -12.03 4.61 0.32
CA VAL A 209 -11.42 3.59 -0.55
C VAL A 209 -10.61 4.25 -1.67
N PHE A 210 -11.15 5.30 -2.29
CA PHE A 210 -10.50 6.06 -3.35
C PHE A 210 -9.17 6.66 -2.87
N LYS A 211 -9.16 7.31 -1.70
CA LYS A 211 -7.94 7.87 -1.10
C LYS A 211 -6.88 6.79 -0.90
N LEU A 212 -7.26 5.64 -0.31
CA LEU A 212 -6.33 4.53 -0.09
C LEU A 212 -5.79 3.98 -1.41
N ILE A 213 -6.64 3.64 -2.37
CA ILE A 213 -6.23 3.03 -3.64
C ILE A 213 -5.33 3.98 -4.43
N SER A 214 -5.67 5.27 -4.46
CA SER A 214 -4.89 6.30 -5.14
C SER A 214 -3.49 6.43 -4.53
N LEU A 215 -3.42 6.58 -3.21
CA LEU A 215 -2.16 6.66 -2.47
C LEU A 215 -1.33 5.38 -2.68
N ARG A 216 -1.96 4.21 -2.54
CA ARG A 216 -1.30 2.92 -2.72
C ARG A 216 -0.69 2.80 -4.10
N ARG A 217 -1.40 3.22 -5.16
CA ARG A 217 -0.85 3.14 -6.52
C ARG A 217 0.37 4.04 -6.71
N ILE A 218 0.32 5.26 -6.18
CA ILE A 218 1.44 6.21 -6.24
C ILE A 218 2.62 5.66 -5.44
N ALA A 219 2.40 5.26 -4.19
CA ALA A 219 3.44 4.77 -3.29
C ALA A 219 4.09 3.48 -3.79
N CYS A 220 3.32 2.48 -4.26
CA CYS A 220 3.89 1.26 -4.84
C CYS A 220 4.73 1.56 -6.09
N THR A 221 4.32 2.54 -6.90
CA THR A 221 5.10 3.00 -8.06
C THR A 221 6.43 3.62 -7.59
N LEU A 222 6.39 4.54 -6.63
CA LEU A 222 7.59 5.16 -6.07
C LEU A 222 8.51 4.14 -5.40
N ILE A 223 7.96 3.19 -4.65
CA ILE A 223 8.69 2.11 -3.99
C ILE A 223 9.41 1.23 -5.02
N LYS A 224 8.74 0.86 -6.12
CA LYS A 224 9.34 0.06 -7.19
C LYS A 224 10.53 0.76 -7.85
N HIS A 225 10.45 2.08 -8.01
CA HIS A 225 11.47 2.85 -8.74
C HIS A 225 12.58 3.45 -7.87
N MET A 226 12.27 3.80 -6.62
CA MET A 226 13.20 4.49 -5.69
C MET A 226 13.60 3.64 -4.50
N GLY A 227 12.84 2.58 -4.18
CA GLY A 227 12.99 1.78 -2.98
C GLY A 227 12.32 2.41 -1.75
N VAL A 228 11.79 1.57 -0.86
CA VAL A 228 11.06 2.01 0.34
C VAL A 228 11.92 2.84 1.29
N SER A 229 13.20 2.50 1.46
CA SER A 229 14.10 3.22 2.38
C SER A 229 14.27 4.68 1.96
N ARG A 230 14.40 4.95 0.65
CA ARG A 230 14.49 6.31 0.14
C ARG A 230 13.18 7.06 0.28
N LEU A 231 12.06 6.37 0.04
CA LEU A 231 10.74 6.98 0.19
C LEU A 231 10.44 7.36 1.65
N ARG A 232 10.81 6.52 2.62
CA ARG A 232 10.67 6.79 4.06
C ARG A 232 11.55 7.95 4.54
N GLN A 233 12.80 7.99 4.09
CA GLN A 233 13.74 9.06 4.43
C GLN A 233 13.42 10.40 3.73
N GLY A 234 12.47 10.40 2.81
CA GLY A 234 12.15 11.54 1.97
C GLY A 234 13.04 11.69 0.74
N TRP A 235 12.50 12.39 -0.25
CA TRP A 235 13.17 12.83 -1.46
C TRP A 235 13.63 14.29 -1.36
N SER A 236 14.77 14.61 -1.97
CA SER A 236 15.34 15.97 -1.98
C SER A 236 14.78 16.86 -3.09
N LYS A 237 14.13 16.29 -4.10
CA LYS A 237 13.62 17.03 -5.27
C LYS A 237 12.11 16.97 -5.33
N PRO A 238 11.41 18.07 -5.61
CA PRO A 238 9.96 18.04 -5.79
C PRO A 238 9.53 17.01 -6.83
N LEU A 239 8.41 16.34 -6.54
CA LEU A 239 7.80 15.34 -7.41
C LEU A 239 6.48 15.89 -7.94
N VAL A 240 6.34 15.92 -9.26
CA VAL A 240 5.05 16.14 -9.91
C VAL A 240 4.35 14.81 -10.02
N MET A 241 3.10 14.78 -9.62
CA MET A 241 2.21 13.62 -9.72
C MET A 241 1.00 14.00 -10.56
N ASP A 242 0.79 13.23 -11.60
CA ASP A 242 -0.41 13.23 -12.41
C ASP A 242 -1.13 11.91 -12.17
N PHE A 243 -2.27 11.96 -11.48
CA PHE A 243 -3.14 10.81 -11.25
C PHE A 243 -4.44 11.02 -12.01
N ARG A 244 -4.87 10.02 -12.77
CA ARG A 244 -6.07 10.08 -13.60
C ARG A 244 -6.89 8.81 -13.49
N VAL A 245 -8.21 8.95 -13.60
CA VAL A 245 -9.12 7.81 -13.78
C VAL A 245 -9.87 8.01 -15.08
N ASN A 246 -9.60 7.15 -16.06
CA ASN A 246 -10.24 7.20 -17.37
C ASN A 246 -11.15 5.99 -17.57
N LEU A 247 -12.46 6.21 -17.44
CA LEU A 247 -13.47 5.16 -17.53
C LEU A 247 -13.81 4.75 -18.99
N GLY A 248 -13.29 5.46 -19.99
CA GLY A 248 -13.56 5.19 -21.40
C GLY A 248 -15.00 5.48 -21.85
N ASP A 249 -15.73 6.31 -21.09
CA ASP A 249 -17.13 6.70 -21.32
C ASP A 249 -17.27 7.96 -22.20
N GLY A 250 -16.17 8.45 -22.79
CA GLY A 250 -16.14 9.67 -23.61
C GLY A 250 -16.18 10.98 -22.83
N LEU A 251 -16.33 10.92 -21.50
CA LEU A 251 -16.27 12.09 -20.62
C LEU A 251 -14.82 12.40 -20.20
N PRO A 252 -14.53 13.65 -19.79
CA PRO A 252 -13.22 14.00 -19.26
C PRO A 252 -12.82 13.06 -18.10
N PRO A 253 -11.56 12.61 -18.04
CA PRO A 253 -11.10 11.77 -16.94
C PRO A 253 -11.08 12.58 -15.64
N PHE A 254 -11.33 11.91 -14.51
CA PHE A 254 -10.95 12.48 -13.23
C PHE A 254 -9.45 12.75 -13.26
N HIS A 255 -9.01 13.94 -12.85
CA HIS A 255 -7.60 14.33 -12.89
C HIS A 255 -7.17 15.04 -11.60
N LEU A 256 -6.15 14.47 -10.98
CA LEU A 256 -5.48 15.01 -9.82
C LEU A 256 -4.03 15.31 -10.20
N HIS A 257 -3.74 16.59 -10.40
CA HIS A 257 -2.39 17.12 -10.53
C HIS A 257 -1.92 17.66 -9.18
N SER A 258 -0.74 17.24 -8.72
CA SER A 258 -0.15 17.73 -7.47
C SER A 258 1.37 17.75 -7.55
N ILE A 259 1.98 18.67 -6.80
CA ILE A 259 3.42 18.77 -6.63
C ILE A 259 3.74 18.48 -5.17
N ALA A 260 4.43 17.37 -4.92
CA ALA A 260 5.02 17.07 -3.63
C ALA A 260 6.31 17.88 -3.46
N PRO A 261 6.45 18.66 -2.39
CA PRO A 261 7.68 19.39 -2.10
C PRO A 261 8.83 18.42 -1.80
N GLY A 262 10.07 18.89 -1.93
CA GLY A 262 11.22 18.18 -1.39
C GLY A 262 11.07 18.00 0.11
N THR A 263 11.22 16.77 0.57
CA THR A 263 11.04 16.36 1.98
C THR A 263 12.35 16.24 2.75
N LYS A 264 13.49 16.32 2.06
CA LYS A 264 14.81 16.53 2.68
C LYS A 264 15.20 18.00 2.54
N PRO A 265 15.81 18.62 3.56
CA PRO A 265 16.41 19.93 3.40
C PRO A 265 17.40 19.89 2.22
N ALA A 266 17.32 20.89 1.34
CA ALA A 266 18.32 21.05 0.31
C ALA A 266 19.68 21.23 1.02
N VAL A 267 20.69 20.45 0.63
CA VAL A 267 22.04 20.48 1.22
C VAL A 267 22.75 21.83 0.96
N LEU A 268 22.13 22.75 0.22
CA LEU A 268 22.64 24.10 0.00
C LEU A 268 21.57 25.11 0.41
N GLY A 269 21.74 25.66 1.62
CA GLY A 269 21.12 26.90 2.05
C GLY A 269 21.70 28.07 1.27
N MET A 270 21.41 28.14 -0.03
CA MET A 270 21.55 29.38 -0.78
C MET A 270 20.25 30.15 -0.54
N ARG A 271 20.28 31.05 0.45
CA ARG A 271 19.28 32.10 0.57
C ARG A 271 19.22 32.81 -0.78
N LEU A 272 18.05 32.88 -1.40
CA LEU A 272 17.86 33.82 -2.50
C LEU A 272 18.22 35.21 -1.94
N PRO A 273 19.11 35.98 -2.61
CA PRO A 273 19.35 37.34 -2.18
C PRO A 273 18.01 38.07 -2.18
N GLU A 274 17.76 38.76 -1.07
CA GLU A 274 16.66 39.68 -0.91
C GLU A 274 16.63 40.61 -2.12
N ILE A 275 15.50 40.66 -2.83
CA ILE A 275 15.30 41.64 -3.89
C ILE A 275 15.05 42.95 -3.16
N THR A 276 16.13 43.67 -2.84
CA THR A 276 16.03 45.08 -2.53
C THR A 276 15.66 45.80 -3.81
N GLU A 277 14.44 46.34 -3.84
CA GLU A 277 14.04 47.30 -4.87
C GLU A 277 15.12 48.38 -4.96
N PHE A 278 15.67 48.55 -6.17
CA PHE A 278 16.66 49.60 -6.41
C PHE A 278 16.02 50.95 -6.10
N PRO A 279 16.63 51.81 -5.26
CA PRO A 279 16.14 53.17 -5.12
C PRO A 279 16.28 53.86 -6.48
N GLU A 280 15.16 54.34 -7.02
CA GLU A 280 15.13 55.33 -8.10
C GLU A 280 15.93 56.55 -7.67
N ASN A 281 17.19 56.60 -8.06
CA ASN A 281 17.97 57.83 -8.12
C ASN A 281 18.44 57.99 -9.56
N SER A 282 17.63 58.70 -10.32
CA SER A 282 18.04 59.28 -11.61
C SER A 282 18.49 60.72 -11.34
N PRO A 283 19.79 61.04 -11.40
CA PRO A 283 20.23 62.41 -11.57
C PRO A 283 20.42 62.69 -13.07
N LYS A 284 19.64 63.63 -13.60
CA LYS A 284 20.10 64.80 -14.36
C LYS A 284 18.93 65.69 -14.72
#